data_AF-A0A9X5EGX0-F1
#
_entry.id   AF-A0A9X5EGX0-F1
#
_cell.length_a   1.000
_cell.length_b   1.000
_cell.length_c   1.000
_cell.angle_alpha   90.00
_cell.angle_beta   90.00
_cell.angle_gamma   90.00
#
_symmetry.space_group_name_H-M   'P 1'
#
loop_
_entity.id
_entity.type
_entity.pdbx_description
1 polymer ?
#
loop_
_entity_poly.entity_id
_entity_poly.type
_entity_poly.pdbx_seq_one_letter_code
_entity_poly.pdbx_strand_id
1 'polypeptide(L)'
;MPHRKPCIGIMLLVAALSTGCAAHLQTRTVQDGDTYDLWAARMEHMPFVFHEPDGHVDVYDVRGNAWTGPTNGLKDGSADRVEVYEGHFAAATGTMCMPSASALAAGNAAGSANVVAAICDRGRTVVSFSDKVRARVLDTKTEYVPRVRHLLLEGIWESVAQEPAPLHT
;
A
#
# COMPACT_ATOMS: atom_id res chain seq x y z
N MET A 1 -1.50 57.03 -39.25
CA MET A 1 -0.80 56.49 -38.05
C MET A 1 -1.34 57.22 -36.84
N PRO A 2 -2.06 56.51 -35.95
CA PRO A 2 -1.49 56.17 -34.65
C PRO A 2 -1.67 54.68 -34.29
N HIS A 3 -0.72 54.19 -33.50
CA HIS A 3 -0.48 52.79 -33.15
C HIS A 3 -1.60 52.17 -32.29
N ARG A 4 -2.21 51.09 -32.80
CA ARG A 4 -2.94 50.10 -31.99
C ARG A 4 -1.92 49.20 -31.29
N LYS A 5 -1.87 49.22 -29.95
CA LYS A 5 -1.19 48.19 -29.15
C LYS A 5 -2.16 47.03 -28.91
N PRO A 6 -1.86 45.80 -29.33
CA PRO A 6 -2.63 44.64 -28.90
C PRO A 6 -2.07 44.13 -27.56
N CYS A 7 -2.86 44.26 -26.49
CA CYS A 7 -2.67 43.49 -25.27
C CYS A 7 -3.20 42.07 -25.53
N ILE A 8 -2.35 41.21 -26.09
CA ILE A 8 -2.66 39.78 -26.20
C ILE A 8 -2.25 39.14 -24.88
N GLY A 9 -3.27 38.65 -24.18
CA GLY A 9 -3.20 38.09 -22.85
C GLY A 9 -2.22 36.93 -22.74
N ILE A 10 -1.45 36.97 -21.67
CA ILE A 10 -0.61 35.87 -21.20
C ILE A 10 -1.57 34.77 -20.74
N MET A 11 -1.75 33.76 -21.59
CA MET A 11 -2.42 32.51 -21.22
C MET A 11 -1.43 31.73 -20.35
N LEU A 12 -1.51 31.94 -19.03
CA LEU A 12 -0.79 31.14 -18.04
C LEU A 12 -1.35 29.72 -18.09
N LEU A 13 -0.68 28.83 -18.83
CA LEU A 13 -0.83 27.39 -18.69
C LEU A 13 -0.27 27.01 -17.32
N VAL A 14 -1.13 26.97 -16.31
CA VAL A 14 -0.79 26.37 -15.01
C VAL A 14 -0.76 24.86 -15.23
N ALA A 15 0.38 24.34 -15.68
CA ALA A 15 0.70 22.94 -15.51
C ALA A 15 0.91 22.71 -14.01
N ALA A 16 -0.19 22.42 -13.31
CA ALA A 16 -0.11 21.90 -11.95
C ALA A 16 0.56 20.52 -12.06
N LEU A 17 1.88 20.50 -11.95
CA LEU A 17 2.64 19.30 -11.65
C LEU A 17 2.26 18.93 -10.21
N SER A 18 1.14 18.24 -10.04
CA SER A 18 0.84 17.49 -8.83
C SER A 18 1.88 16.37 -8.74
N THR A 19 3.08 16.71 -8.27
CA THR A 19 4.05 15.74 -7.74
C THR A 19 3.51 15.21 -6.41
N GLY A 20 2.32 14.61 -6.45
CA GLY A 20 1.85 13.75 -5.39
C GLY A 20 2.83 12.60 -5.28
N CYS A 21 3.27 12.30 -4.05
CA CYS A 21 3.93 11.03 -3.77
C CYS A 21 2.90 9.93 -4.09
N ALA A 22 2.92 9.43 -5.32
CA ALA A 22 2.05 8.34 -5.72
C ALA A 22 2.58 7.07 -5.06
N ALA A 23 1.70 6.36 -4.36
CA ALA A 23 2.02 5.02 -3.89
C ALA A 23 2.30 4.14 -5.13
N HIS A 24 3.36 3.35 -5.07
CA HIS A 24 3.69 2.39 -6.12
C HIS A 24 3.01 1.06 -5.81
N LEU A 25 1.93 0.77 -6.53
CA LEU A 25 1.17 -0.48 -6.42
C LEU A 25 1.82 -1.61 -7.21
N GLN A 26 1.80 -2.82 -6.66
CA GLN A 26 2.29 -4.04 -7.28
C GLN A 26 1.19 -5.09 -7.33
N THR A 27 0.61 -5.23 -8.52
CA THR A 27 -0.65 -5.97 -8.75
C THR A 27 -0.43 -7.29 -9.48
N ARG A 28 0.80 -7.60 -9.92
CA ARG A 28 1.13 -8.81 -10.72
C ARG A 28 0.80 -10.14 -10.05
N THR A 29 0.64 -10.16 -8.73
CA THR A 29 0.33 -11.35 -7.95
C THR A 29 -1.16 -11.56 -7.70
N VAL A 30 -1.99 -10.57 -8.03
CA VAL A 30 -3.45 -10.65 -7.92
C VAL A 30 -3.95 -11.67 -8.94
N GLN A 31 -4.79 -12.60 -8.49
CA GLN A 31 -5.41 -13.64 -9.30
C GLN A 31 -6.89 -13.30 -9.56
N ASP A 32 -7.51 -13.97 -10.53
CA ASP A 32 -8.92 -13.74 -10.89
C ASP A 32 -9.88 -13.88 -9.69
N GLY A 33 -9.55 -14.77 -8.73
CA GLY A 33 -10.32 -14.97 -7.51
C GLY A 33 -10.09 -13.91 -6.42
N ASP A 34 -9.08 -13.06 -6.55
CA ASP A 34 -8.72 -12.02 -5.57
C ASP A 34 -9.55 -10.75 -5.81
N THR A 35 -10.87 -10.82 -5.67
CA THR A 35 -11.76 -9.68 -5.93
C THR A 35 -11.71 -8.63 -4.83
N TYR A 36 -12.06 -7.38 -5.18
CA TYR A 36 -12.17 -6.28 -4.21
C TYR A 36 -13.09 -6.65 -3.04
N ASP A 37 -14.30 -7.14 -3.32
CA ASP A 37 -15.30 -7.43 -2.29
C ASP A 37 -14.84 -8.55 -1.35
N LEU A 38 -14.18 -9.59 -1.89
CA LEU A 38 -13.62 -10.67 -1.08
C LEU A 38 -12.60 -10.13 -0.08
N TRP A 39 -11.65 -9.34 -0.56
CA TRP A 39 -10.58 -8.82 0.27
C TRP A 39 -11.05 -7.72 1.22
N ALA A 40 -11.95 -6.85 0.79
CA ALA A 40 -12.56 -5.84 1.63
C ALA A 40 -13.27 -6.47 2.84
N ALA A 41 -14.03 -7.55 2.62
CA ALA A 41 -14.71 -8.30 3.68
C ALA A 41 -13.73 -9.06 4.59
N ARG A 42 -12.72 -9.74 4.02
CA ARG A 42 -11.71 -10.46 4.82
C ARG A 42 -10.93 -9.51 5.73
N MET A 43 -10.54 -8.35 5.21
CA MET A 43 -9.74 -7.37 5.95
C MET A 43 -10.46 -6.78 7.17
N GLU A 44 -11.79 -6.88 7.27
CA GLU A 44 -12.53 -6.50 8.50
C GLU A 44 -12.15 -7.35 9.72
N HIS A 45 -11.60 -8.54 9.48
CA HIS A 45 -11.24 -9.51 10.51
C HIS A 45 -9.78 -9.96 10.42
N MET A 46 -8.96 -9.24 9.64
CA MET A 46 -7.54 -9.53 9.53
C MET A 46 -6.70 -8.60 10.43
N PRO A 47 -5.66 -9.13 11.07
CA PRO A 47 -4.68 -8.31 11.75
C PRO A 47 -3.79 -7.57 10.76
N PHE A 48 -3.44 -6.33 11.10
CA PHE A 48 -2.39 -5.55 10.45
C PHE A 48 -1.16 -5.60 11.35
N VAL A 49 -0.11 -6.26 10.87
CA VAL A 49 1.15 -6.46 11.59
C VAL A 49 2.14 -5.39 11.13
N PHE A 50 2.50 -4.50 12.04
CA PHE A 50 3.41 -3.39 11.82
C PHE A 50 4.80 -3.76 12.30
N HIS A 51 5.80 -3.62 11.43
CA HIS A 51 7.21 -3.80 11.72
C HIS A 51 7.91 -2.45 11.73
N GLU A 52 8.49 -2.12 12.87
CA GLU A 52 9.25 -0.89 13.07
C GLU A 52 10.75 -1.08 12.77
N PRO A 53 11.50 0.00 12.51
CA PRO A 53 12.92 -0.08 12.20
C PRO A 53 13.79 -0.63 13.33
N ASP A 54 13.32 -0.54 14.59
CA ASP A 54 14.01 -1.06 15.76
C ASP A 54 13.72 -2.55 16.03
N GLY A 55 12.88 -3.17 15.19
CA GLY A 55 12.47 -4.57 15.30
C GLY A 55 11.25 -4.79 16.20
N HIS A 56 10.64 -3.72 16.73
CA HIS A 56 9.36 -3.81 17.42
C HIS A 56 8.24 -4.20 16.45
N VAL A 57 7.29 -4.99 16.95
CA VAL A 57 6.13 -5.44 16.17
C VAL A 57 4.86 -5.16 16.94
N ASP A 58 3.99 -4.35 16.35
CA ASP A 58 2.64 -4.09 16.84
C ASP A 58 1.59 -4.70 15.92
N VAL A 59 0.42 -5.01 16.48
CA VAL A 59 -0.69 -5.60 15.72
C VAL A 59 -1.95 -4.80 15.94
N TYR A 60 -2.61 -4.41 14.86
CA TYR A 60 -3.79 -3.57 14.86
C TYR A 60 -4.99 -4.22 14.15
N ASP A 61 -6.20 -3.84 14.55
CA ASP A 61 -7.43 -4.10 13.80
C ASP A 61 -7.55 -3.13 12.61
N VAL A 62 -8.56 -3.35 11.75
CA VAL A 62 -8.82 -2.54 10.55
C VAL A 62 -9.08 -1.05 10.84
N ARG A 63 -9.38 -0.69 12.10
CA ARG A 63 -9.62 0.68 12.55
C ARG A 63 -8.38 1.30 13.21
N GLY A 64 -7.27 0.57 13.29
CA GLY A 64 -6.04 1.01 13.93
C GLY A 64 -6.05 0.91 15.47
N ASN A 65 -6.99 0.16 16.06
CA ASN A 65 -6.93 -0.17 17.49
C ASN A 65 -6.04 -1.39 17.70
N ALA A 66 -5.50 -1.56 18.91
CA ALA A 66 -4.74 -2.77 19.26
C ALA A 66 -5.56 -4.04 18.97
N TRP A 67 -4.94 -5.01 18.31
CA TRP A 67 -5.57 -6.28 17.94
C TRP A 67 -5.89 -7.11 19.19
N THR A 68 -7.10 -7.66 19.23
CA THR A 68 -7.59 -8.50 20.34
C THR A 68 -7.96 -9.92 19.91
N GLY A 69 -7.79 -10.23 18.63
CA GLY A 69 -8.08 -11.55 18.07
C GLY A 69 -6.91 -12.54 18.19
N PRO A 70 -7.03 -13.70 17.52
CA PRO A 70 -5.97 -14.71 17.51
C PRO A 70 -4.67 -14.18 16.90
N THR A 71 -3.53 -14.61 17.43
CA THR A 71 -2.19 -14.29 16.91
C THR A 71 -1.41 -15.53 16.45
N ASN A 72 -2.04 -16.70 16.51
CA ASN A 72 -1.49 -17.96 16.03
C ASN A 72 -1.15 -17.84 14.54
N GLY A 73 0.06 -18.26 14.16
CA GLY A 73 0.48 -18.26 12.76
C GLY A 73 0.92 -16.91 12.19
N LEU A 74 0.87 -15.81 12.97
CA LEU A 74 1.38 -14.52 12.50
C LEU A 74 2.90 -14.54 12.32
N LYS A 75 3.62 -15.13 13.28
CA LYS A 75 5.09 -15.17 13.30
C LYS A 75 5.69 -16.10 12.23
N ASP A 76 5.03 -17.22 11.95
CA ASP A 76 5.49 -18.20 10.96
C ASP A 76 4.88 -17.96 9.56
N GLY A 77 4.05 -16.93 9.42
CA GLY A 77 3.39 -16.55 8.18
C GLY A 77 2.29 -17.51 7.72
N SER A 78 1.83 -18.42 8.57
CA SER A 78 0.73 -19.35 8.24
C SER A 78 -0.67 -18.76 8.40
N ALA A 79 -0.80 -17.55 8.95
CA ALA A 79 -2.06 -16.82 9.09
C ALA A 79 -2.23 -15.71 8.05
N ASP A 80 -3.50 -15.48 7.69
CA ASP A 80 -3.89 -14.33 6.88
C ASP A 80 -3.70 -13.04 7.67
N ARG A 81 -3.05 -12.06 7.05
CA ARG A 81 -2.71 -10.78 7.67
C ARG A 81 -2.40 -9.71 6.63
N VAL A 82 -2.34 -8.47 7.07
CA VAL A 82 -1.63 -7.42 6.34
C VAL A 82 -0.28 -7.24 6.99
N GLU A 83 0.80 -7.34 6.21
CA GLU A 83 2.12 -6.95 6.66
C GLU A 83 2.36 -5.48 6.32
N VAL A 84 2.87 -4.70 7.27
CA VAL A 84 3.16 -3.27 7.11
C VAL A 84 4.54 -3.00 7.68
N TYR A 85 5.46 -2.49 6.86
CA TYR A 85 6.82 -2.16 7.24
C TYR A 85 6.99 -0.64 7.18
N GLU A 86 7.33 -0.02 8.30
CA GLU A 86 7.46 1.43 8.43
C GLU A 86 8.90 1.89 8.60
N GLY A 87 9.38 2.80 7.75
CA GLY A 87 10.70 3.39 7.92
C GLY A 87 11.47 3.41 6.62
N HIS A 88 12.61 2.76 6.55
CA HIS A 88 13.46 2.76 5.35
C HIS A 88 13.54 1.35 4.81
N PHE A 89 12.48 0.87 4.18
CA PHE A 89 12.44 -0.49 3.63
C PHE A 89 12.65 -0.51 2.12
N ALA A 90 13.22 -1.58 1.58
CA ALA A 90 13.26 -1.82 0.14
C ALA A 90 11.84 -1.82 -0.47
N ALA A 91 11.72 -1.66 -1.78
CA ALA A 91 10.42 -1.67 -2.45
C ALA A 91 9.66 -2.99 -2.23
N ALA A 92 8.33 -2.92 -2.29
CA ALA A 92 7.46 -4.08 -2.21
C ALA A 92 7.85 -5.15 -3.24
N THR A 93 7.73 -6.42 -2.85
CA THR A 93 7.95 -7.56 -3.75
C THR A 93 6.75 -8.50 -3.72
N GLY A 94 6.66 -9.39 -4.72
CA GLY A 94 5.62 -10.43 -4.78
C GLY A 94 5.87 -11.63 -3.86
N THR A 95 6.92 -11.58 -3.03
CA THR A 95 7.32 -12.66 -2.11
C THR A 95 7.35 -12.21 -0.65
N MET A 96 6.84 -11.02 -0.36
CA MET A 96 6.92 -10.37 0.95
C MET A 96 6.26 -11.16 2.07
N CYS A 97 5.26 -11.99 1.75
CA CYS A 97 4.52 -12.80 2.72
C CYS A 97 5.12 -14.20 2.91
N MET A 98 6.13 -14.59 2.12
CA MET A 98 6.71 -15.93 2.19
C MET A 98 7.52 -16.11 3.49
N PRO A 99 7.33 -17.20 4.26
CA PRO A 99 8.04 -17.42 5.52
C PRO A 99 9.58 -17.48 5.40
N SER A 100 10.08 -17.88 4.23
CA SER A 100 11.51 -17.96 3.92
C SER A 100 12.07 -16.71 3.24
N ALA A 101 11.22 -15.75 2.87
CA ALA A 101 11.70 -14.46 2.43
C ALA A 101 12.26 -13.75 3.67
N SER A 102 13.55 -13.43 3.65
CA SER A 102 14.11 -12.49 4.61
C SER A 102 13.19 -11.27 4.62
N ALA A 103 12.68 -10.89 5.80
CA ALA A 103 11.92 -9.66 5.99
C ALA A 103 12.55 -8.55 5.16
N LEU A 104 11.72 -7.74 4.48
CA LEU A 104 12.17 -6.67 3.60
C LEU A 104 13.43 -6.02 4.16
N ALA A 105 14.54 -6.10 3.43
CA ALA A 105 15.78 -5.55 3.93
C ALA A 105 15.58 -4.06 4.17
N ALA A 106 15.95 -3.60 5.37
CA ALA A 106 16.06 -2.18 5.64
C ALA A 106 17.01 -1.59 4.58
N GLY A 107 16.50 -0.68 3.75
CA GLY A 107 17.27 0.03 2.77
C GLY A 107 18.16 1.08 3.43
N ASN A 108 19.38 1.23 2.91
CA ASN A 108 20.33 2.26 3.35
C ASN A 108 19.98 3.67 2.81
N ALA A 109 18.71 4.08 2.88
CA ALA A 109 18.26 5.33 2.29
C ALA A 109 18.29 6.48 3.30
N ALA A 110 19.26 7.39 3.14
CA ALA A 110 19.17 8.75 3.67
C ALA A 110 18.06 9.51 2.91
N GLY A 111 16.80 9.35 3.32
CA GLY A 111 15.65 9.93 2.62
C GLY A 111 14.38 9.92 3.47
N SER A 112 13.24 10.33 2.90
CA SER A 112 11.95 10.23 3.58
C SER A 112 11.55 8.77 3.84
N ALA A 113 11.00 8.53 5.03
CA ALA A 113 10.42 7.24 5.40
C ALA A 113 9.41 6.79 4.34
N ASN A 114 9.38 5.49 4.10
CA ASN A 114 8.36 4.81 3.34
C ASN A 114 7.60 3.82 4.21
N VAL A 115 6.42 3.50 3.74
CA VAL A 115 5.71 2.30 4.16
C VAL A 115 5.66 1.34 3.01
N VAL A 116 5.84 0.07 3.33
CA VAL A 116 5.69 -1.04 2.41
C VAL A 116 4.68 -1.98 3.02
N ALA A 117 3.60 -2.27 2.31
CA ALA A 117 2.55 -3.12 2.83
C ALA A 117 2.08 -4.15 1.81
N ALA A 118 1.55 -5.26 2.31
CA ALA A 118 1.01 -6.33 1.48
C ALA A 118 -0.14 -7.05 2.16
N ILE A 119 -1.10 -7.50 1.35
CA ILE A 119 -2.07 -8.50 1.75
C ILE A 119 -1.41 -9.88 1.66
N CYS A 120 -1.42 -10.61 2.76
CA CYS A 120 -0.91 -11.97 2.86
C CYS A 120 -2.07 -12.96 3.01
N ASP A 121 -2.25 -13.81 1.99
CA ASP A 121 -3.01 -15.07 2.07
C ASP A 121 -2.04 -16.13 2.58
N ARG A 122 -1.93 -16.22 3.89
CA ARG A 122 -0.89 -16.98 4.60
C ARG A 122 0.51 -16.59 4.10
N GLY A 123 1.13 -17.46 3.29
CA GLY A 123 2.46 -17.26 2.71
C GLY A 123 2.48 -16.58 1.33
N ARG A 124 1.31 -16.36 0.71
CA ARG A 124 1.18 -15.77 -0.62
C ARG A 124 0.94 -14.27 -0.51
N THR A 125 1.75 -13.47 -1.21
CA THR A 125 1.48 -12.05 -1.42
C THR A 125 0.41 -11.89 -2.50
N VAL A 126 -0.68 -11.19 -2.17
CA VAL A 126 -1.81 -10.96 -3.10
C VAL A 126 -1.58 -9.67 -3.88
N VAL A 127 -1.39 -8.58 -3.14
CA VAL A 127 -1.09 -7.24 -3.64
C VAL A 127 -0.16 -6.59 -2.64
N SER A 128 0.73 -5.74 -3.12
CA SER A 128 1.60 -4.97 -2.26
C SER A 128 1.79 -3.56 -2.79
N PHE A 129 2.20 -2.63 -1.92
CA PHE A 129 2.50 -1.27 -2.32
C PHE A 129 3.71 -0.71 -1.57
N SER A 130 4.28 0.36 -2.11
CA SER A 130 5.24 1.20 -1.41
C SER A 130 4.84 2.67 -1.50
N ASP A 131 4.76 3.35 -0.37
CA ASP A 131 4.36 4.76 -0.31
C ASP A 131 5.37 5.59 0.48
N LYS A 132 5.63 6.82 0.05
CA LYS A 132 6.48 7.76 0.76
C LYS A 132 5.64 8.57 1.73
N VAL A 133 6.00 8.52 3.01
CA VAL A 133 5.23 9.13 4.09
C VAL A 133 6.13 10.05 4.93
N ARG A 134 5.50 11.04 5.56
CA ARG A 134 6.17 11.84 6.59
C ARG A 134 6.05 11.09 7.92
N ALA A 135 7.13 11.03 8.70
CA ALA A 135 7.16 10.31 9.98
C ALA A 135 5.95 10.64 10.90
N ARG A 136 5.59 11.93 11.02
CA ARG A 136 4.42 12.39 11.80
C ARG A 136 3.06 11.77 11.44
N VAL A 137 2.92 11.16 10.27
CA VAL A 137 1.68 10.51 9.82
C VAL A 137 1.61 9.06 10.32
N LEU A 138 2.76 8.47 10.63
CA LEU A 138 2.87 7.10 11.15
C LEU A 138 2.46 7.00 12.63
N ASP A 139 2.51 8.11 13.36
CA ASP A 139 2.15 8.16 14.78
C ASP A 139 0.64 7.94 15.03
N THR A 140 -0.21 8.18 14.02
CA THR A 140 -1.68 8.04 14.15
C THR A 140 -2.19 6.78 13.45
N LYS A 141 -2.07 5.62 14.10
CA LYS A 141 -2.48 4.32 13.52
C LYS A 141 -3.96 4.27 13.13
N THR A 142 -4.84 4.96 13.86
CA THR A 142 -6.27 5.05 13.55
C THR A 142 -6.59 5.75 12.23
N GLU A 143 -5.68 6.60 11.73
CA GLU A 143 -5.81 7.22 10.41
C GLU A 143 -5.03 6.41 9.36
N TYR A 144 -3.89 5.87 9.76
CA TYR A 144 -2.97 5.25 8.82
C TYR A 144 -3.41 3.85 8.38
N VAL A 145 -3.95 3.02 9.29
CA VAL A 145 -4.44 1.68 8.93
C VAL A 145 -5.56 1.73 7.88
N PRO A 146 -6.59 2.59 7.99
CA PRO A 146 -7.58 2.77 6.93
C PRO A 146 -6.96 3.14 5.57
N ARG A 147 -5.89 3.95 5.57
CA ARG A 147 -5.19 4.33 4.33
C ARG A 147 -4.43 3.15 3.72
N VAL A 148 -3.72 2.36 4.53
CA VAL A 148 -3.06 1.12 4.08
C VAL A 148 -4.08 0.18 3.45
N ARG A 149 -5.22 -0.03 4.12
CA ARG A 149 -6.33 -0.83 3.57
C ARG A 149 -6.80 -0.31 2.24
N HIS A 150 -7.05 1.00 2.14
CA HIS A 150 -7.52 1.62 0.91
C HIS A 150 -6.57 1.37 -0.27
N LEU A 151 -5.27 1.63 -0.10
CA LEU A 151 -4.27 1.45 -1.15
C LEU A 151 -4.14 -0.02 -1.60
N LEU A 152 -4.21 -0.98 -0.66
CA LEU A 152 -4.16 -2.39 -1.02
C LEU A 152 -5.39 -2.82 -1.83
N LEU A 153 -6.57 -2.38 -1.43
CA LEU A 153 -7.82 -2.68 -2.15
C LEU A 153 -7.87 -1.97 -3.51
N GLU A 154 -7.32 -0.76 -3.62
CA GLU A 154 -7.12 -0.06 -4.90
C GLU A 154 -6.21 -0.87 -5.82
N GLY A 155 -5.10 -1.41 -5.32
CA GLY A 155 -4.23 -2.28 -6.12
C GLY A 155 -4.90 -3.57 -6.59
N ILE A 156 -5.85 -4.13 -5.83
CA ILE A 156 -6.68 -5.23 -6.32
C ILE A 156 -7.56 -4.76 -7.47
N TRP A 157 -8.27 -3.65 -7.28
CA TRP A 157 -9.19 -3.09 -8.26
C TRP A 157 -8.49 -2.71 -9.58
N GLU A 158 -7.30 -2.13 -9.51
CA GLU A 158 -6.49 -1.74 -10.67
C GLU A 158 -5.79 -2.92 -11.35
N SER A 159 -5.84 -4.12 -10.78
CA SER A 159 -5.20 -5.28 -11.38
C SER A 159 -5.87 -5.68 -12.69
N VAL A 160 -5.05 -6.02 -13.68
CA VAL A 160 -5.49 -6.64 -14.94
C VAL A 160 -6.28 -7.94 -14.72
N ALA A 161 -6.07 -8.62 -13.59
CA ALA A 161 -6.85 -9.81 -13.23
C ALA A 161 -8.33 -9.50 -12.94
N GLN A 162 -8.67 -8.24 -12.71
CA GLN A 162 -10.03 -7.77 -12.51
C GLN A 162 -10.63 -7.13 -13.77
N GLU A 163 -9.87 -7.05 -14.88
CA GLU A 163 -10.40 -6.56 -16.15
C GLU A 163 -11.46 -7.54 -16.69
N PRO A 164 -12.62 -7.03 -17.16
CA PRO A 164 -13.61 -7.89 -17.81
C PRO A 164 -13.02 -8.58 -19.03
N ALA A 165 -13.41 -9.84 -19.27
CA ALA A 165 -13.04 -10.55 -20.48
C ALA A 165 -13.40 -9.71 -21.71
N PRO A 166 -12.51 -9.59 -22.71
CA PRO A 166 -12.80 -8.81 -23.90
C PRO A 166 -14.06 -9.34 -24.58
N LEU A 167 -14.96 -8.43 -24.95
CA LEU A 167 -16.16 -8.78 -25.70
C LEU A 167 -15.74 -9.38 -27.04
N HIS A 168 -16.00 -10.67 -27.24
CA HIS A 168 -15.87 -11.29 -28.55
C HIS A 168 -16.97 -10.70 -29.46
N THR A 169 -16.57 -9.85 -30.39
CA THR A 169 -17.39 -9.37 -31.51
C THR A 169 -17.28 -10.29 -32.71
#